data_AF-A0A7S2TX29-F1
#
_entry.id   AF-A0A7S2TX29-F1
#
_cell.length_a   1.000
_cell.length_b   1.000
_cell.length_c   1.000
_cell.angle_alpha   90.00
_cell.angle_beta   90.00
_cell.angle_gamma   90.00
#
_symmetry.space_group_name_H-M   'P 1'
#
loop_
_entity.id
_entity.type
_entity.pdbx_description
1 polymer ?
#
loop_
_entity_poly.entity_id
_entity_poly.type
_entity_poly.pdbx_seq_one_letter_code
_entity_poly.pdbx_strand_id
1 'polypeptide(L)'
;GDGRFLNTEASITILRMAAANGVKKVVTMPNFLASTPSVSMLVRKIKANGAIILTASHNPGGPKEDFGIKYNTENGGPAPSGVTDAIYDRTKEITSYKIIE
;
A
#
# COMPACT_ATOMS: atom_id res chain seq x y z
N GLY A 1 -0.11 -7.98 -0.42
CA GLY A 1 1.27 -8.00 0.04
C GLY A 1 1.81 -9.41 0.00
N ASP A 2 2.87 -9.64 0.78
CA ASP A 2 3.56 -10.93 0.89
C ASP A 2 2.93 -11.91 1.91
N GLY A 3 1.78 -11.54 2.50
CA GLY A 3 1.02 -12.42 3.39
C GLY A 3 1.51 -12.46 4.83
N ARG A 4 2.43 -11.57 5.23
CA ARG A 4 2.87 -11.45 6.63
C ARG A 4 1.72 -11.13 7.59
N PHE A 5 1.98 -11.31 8.89
CA PHE A 5 1.04 -10.96 9.96
C PHE A 5 0.45 -9.56 9.76
N LEU A 6 -0.86 -9.37 10.00
CA LEU A 6 -1.67 -8.16 9.71
C LEU A 6 -1.96 -7.84 8.23
N ASN A 7 -1.55 -8.67 7.25
CA ASN A 7 -1.75 -8.35 5.83
C ASN A 7 -3.24 -8.14 5.48
N THR A 8 -4.15 -8.96 6.01
CA THR A 8 -5.58 -8.88 5.71
C THR A 8 -6.21 -7.67 6.39
N GLU A 9 -5.95 -7.49 7.68
CA GLU A 9 -6.47 -6.39 8.49
C GLU A 9 -6.01 -5.03 7.96
N ALA A 10 -4.72 -4.89 7.65
CA ALA A 10 -4.18 -3.68 7.04
C ALA A 10 -4.79 -3.42 5.66
N SER A 11 -5.00 -4.47 4.85
CA SER A 11 -5.63 -4.32 3.53
C SER A 11 -7.06 -3.78 3.62
N ILE A 12 -7.86 -4.30 4.55
CA ILE A 12 -9.23 -3.84 4.79
C ILE A 12 -9.24 -2.38 5.27
N THR A 13 -8.36 -2.03 6.20
CA THR A 13 -8.20 -0.64 6.66
C THR A 13 -7.83 0.30 5.52
N ILE A 14 -6.87 -0.10 4.66
CA ILE A 14 -6.49 0.68 3.47
C ILE A 14 -7.67 0.88 2.53
N LEU A 15 -8.47 -0.16 2.27
CA LEU A 15 -9.65 -0.05 1.41
C LEU A 15 -10.69 0.92 1.97
N ARG A 16 -10.98 0.86 3.27
CA ARG A 16 -11.87 1.79 3.95
C ARG A 16 -11.37 3.23 3.84
N MET A 17 -10.09 3.46 4.11
CA MET A 17 -9.49 4.80 3.98
C MET A 17 -9.46 5.29 2.53
N ALA A 18 -9.16 4.42 1.56
CA ALA A 18 -9.17 4.76 0.14
C ALA A 18 -10.56 5.21 -0.32
N ALA A 19 -11.61 4.47 0.06
CA ALA A 19 -12.99 4.84 -0.23
C ALA A 19 -13.37 6.19 0.39
N ALA A 20 -13.01 6.42 1.67
CA ALA A 20 -13.25 7.68 2.38
C ALA A 20 -12.52 8.89 1.76
N ASN A 21 -11.42 8.65 1.04
CA ASN A 21 -10.65 9.68 0.33
C ASN A 21 -11.01 9.80 -1.16
N GLY A 22 -12.08 9.13 -1.62
CA GLY A 22 -12.60 9.28 -2.99
C GLY A 22 -11.84 8.48 -4.05
N VAL A 23 -11.07 7.46 -3.67
CA VAL A 23 -10.48 6.51 -4.63
C VAL A 23 -11.61 5.76 -5.35
N LYS A 24 -11.71 5.95 -6.67
CA LYS A 24 -12.84 5.44 -7.48
C LYS A 24 -12.79 3.93 -7.73
N LYS A 25 -11.60 3.33 -7.74
CA LYS A 25 -11.40 1.91 -8.05
C LYS A 25 -10.14 1.41 -7.38
N VAL A 26 -10.25 0.28 -6.71
CA VAL A 26 -9.11 -0.50 -6.21
C VAL A 26 -9.16 -1.88 -6.85
N VAL A 27 -8.00 -2.39 -7.27
CA VAL A 27 -7.84 -3.76 -7.77
C VAL A 27 -6.95 -4.51 -6.79
N THR A 28 -7.44 -5.63 -6.28
CA THR A 28 -6.72 -6.51 -5.35
C THR A 28 -6.59 -7.91 -5.94
N MET A 29 -5.74 -8.74 -5.32
CA MET A 29 -5.64 -10.17 -5.61
C MET A 29 -6.37 -10.98 -4.53
N PRO A 30 -6.76 -12.24 -4.82
CA PRO A 30 -7.32 -13.12 -3.81
C PRO A 30 -6.49 -13.14 -2.53
N ASN A 31 -7.15 -13.08 -1.38
CA ASN A 31 -6.52 -13.05 -0.04
C ASN A 31 -5.52 -11.90 0.17
N PHE A 32 -5.58 -10.85 -0.65
CA PHE A 32 -4.62 -9.75 -0.66
C PHE A 32 -3.16 -10.21 -0.86
N LEU A 33 -2.94 -11.31 -1.59
CA LEU A 33 -1.61 -11.85 -1.86
C LEU A 33 -1.11 -11.46 -3.24
N ALA A 34 0.02 -10.76 -3.29
CA ALA A 34 0.66 -10.36 -4.53
C ALA A 34 2.15 -10.10 -4.31
N SER A 35 2.99 -10.60 -5.21
CA SER A 35 4.41 -10.29 -5.22
C SER A 35 4.64 -8.86 -5.75
N THR A 36 5.73 -8.21 -5.31
CA THR A 36 6.07 -6.87 -5.79
C THR A 36 6.17 -6.79 -7.33
N PRO A 37 6.78 -7.77 -8.04
CA PRO A 37 6.77 -7.77 -9.51
C PRO A 37 5.37 -7.87 -10.12
N SER A 38 4.46 -8.67 -9.56
CA SER A 38 3.11 -8.82 -10.10
C SER A 38 2.29 -7.53 -9.94
N VAL A 39 2.43 -6.85 -8.80
CA VAL A 39 1.82 -5.52 -8.57
C VAL A 39 2.36 -4.50 -9.57
N SER A 40 3.69 -4.46 -9.72
CA SER A 40 4.38 -3.55 -10.65
C SER A 40 3.90 -3.74 -12.10
N MET A 41 3.78 -4.99 -12.54
CA MET A 41 3.23 -5.33 -13.86
C MET A 41 1.77 -4.90 -13.98
N LEU A 42 0.95 -5.17 -12.95
CA LEU A 42 -0.48 -4.84 -12.99
C LEU A 42 -0.71 -3.33 -13.11
N VAL A 43 0.00 -2.51 -12.33
CA VAL A 43 -0.10 -1.04 -12.39
C VAL A 43 0.08 -0.55 -13.83
N ARG A 44 1.10 -1.03 -14.53
CA ARG A 44 1.37 -0.68 -15.93
C ARG A 44 0.29 -1.21 -16.87
N LYS A 45 -0.11 -2.47 -16.68
CA LYS A 45 -1.09 -3.14 -17.54
C LYS A 45 -2.46 -2.45 -17.52
N ILE A 46 -2.92 -2.03 -16.34
CA ILE A 46 -4.23 -1.40 -16.17
C ILE A 46 -4.16 0.13 -16.10
N LYS A 47 -2.96 0.72 -16.26
CA LYS A 47 -2.70 2.16 -16.14
C LYS A 47 -3.25 2.75 -14.83
N ALA A 48 -2.99 2.08 -13.71
CA ALA A 48 -3.36 2.58 -12.39
C ALA A 48 -2.47 3.76 -11.98
N ASN A 49 -2.97 4.62 -11.07
CA ASN A 49 -2.19 5.77 -10.57
C ASN A 49 -1.05 5.39 -9.62
N GLY A 50 -1.04 4.15 -9.12
CA GLY A 50 -0.06 3.64 -8.18
C GLY A 50 -0.53 2.36 -7.50
N ALA A 51 0.24 1.91 -6.51
CA ALA A 51 -0.12 0.75 -5.70
C ALA A 51 0.48 0.83 -4.29
N ILE A 52 -0.28 0.35 -3.30
CA ILE A 52 0.20 0.07 -1.95
C ILE A 52 0.59 -1.40 -1.86
N ILE A 53 1.78 -1.70 -1.35
CA ILE A 53 2.33 -3.05 -1.25
C ILE A 53 2.72 -3.33 0.21
N LEU A 54 2.06 -4.31 0.82
CA LEU A 54 2.36 -4.75 2.19
C LEU A 54 3.52 -5.74 2.17
N THR A 55 4.72 -5.28 2.51
CA THR A 55 5.94 -6.07 2.58
C THR A 55 7.07 -5.30 3.28
N ALA A 56 7.84 -5.97 4.13
CA ALA A 56 9.14 -5.49 4.63
C ALA A 56 10.31 -6.15 3.88
N SER A 57 10.06 -6.64 2.65
CA SER A 57 11.06 -7.26 1.78
C SER A 57 11.71 -8.49 2.42
N HIS A 58 12.96 -8.37 2.87
CA HIS A 58 13.74 -9.46 3.44
C HIS A 58 13.63 -9.50 4.97
N ASN A 59 13.03 -8.50 5.60
CA ASN A 59 12.92 -8.47 7.05
C ASN A 59 11.91 -9.52 7.53
N PRO A 60 12.18 -10.16 8.68
CA PRO A 60 11.27 -11.14 9.28
C PRO A 60 9.85 -10.60 9.39
N GLY A 61 8.87 -11.51 9.35
CA GLY A 61 7.47 -11.18 9.54
C GLY A 61 6.90 -12.01 10.70
N GLY A 62 5.92 -11.44 11.41
CA GLY A 62 5.32 -12.08 12.57
C GLY A 62 4.73 -11.05 13.54
N PRO A 63 4.06 -11.51 14.62
CA PRO A 63 3.40 -10.61 15.59
C PRO A 63 4.31 -9.62 16.32
N LYS A 64 5.63 -9.88 16.33
CA LYS A 64 6.65 -9.04 16.98
C LYS A 64 7.74 -8.59 16.01
N GLU A 65 7.55 -8.83 14.72
CA GLU A 65 8.54 -8.55 13.68
C GLU A 65 8.05 -7.42 12.77
N ASP A 66 8.79 -7.16 11.70
CA ASP A 66 8.55 -6.01 10.84
C ASP A 66 7.29 -6.14 9.99
N PHE A 67 6.59 -5.01 9.89
CA PHE A 67 5.52 -4.77 8.93
C PHE A 67 5.88 -3.56 8.06
N GLY A 68 5.94 -3.76 6.75
CA GLY A 68 6.30 -2.71 5.81
C GLY A 68 5.13 -2.35 4.91
N ILE A 69 4.96 -1.05 4.64
CA ILE A 69 4.01 -0.52 3.66
C ILE A 69 4.82 0.27 2.64
N LYS A 70 4.81 -0.19 1.39
CA LYS A 70 5.48 0.49 0.27
C LYS A 70 4.46 1.12 -0.66
N TYR A 71 4.87 2.20 -1.33
CA TYR A 71 4.09 2.84 -2.38
C TYR A 71 4.85 2.82 -3.71
N ASN A 72 4.17 2.34 -4.75
CA ASN A 72 4.61 2.45 -6.14
C ASN A 72 3.77 3.51 -6.86
N THR A 73 4.38 4.23 -7.79
CA THR A 73 3.70 5.25 -8.61
C THR A 73 3.14 4.65 -9.90
N GLU A 74 2.48 5.46 -10.72
CA GLU A 74 1.86 5.08 -12.00
C GLU A 74 2.80 4.41 -13.01
N ASN A 75 4.12 4.64 -12.91
CA ASN A 75 5.11 3.94 -13.73
C ASN A 75 5.35 2.48 -13.28
N GLY A 76 4.65 2.02 -12.24
CA GLY A 76 4.75 0.71 -11.62
C GLY A 76 5.98 0.51 -10.74
N GLY A 77 6.91 1.46 -10.69
CA GLY A 77 8.11 1.44 -9.86
C GLY A 77 7.91 2.08 -8.48
N PRO A 78 8.89 1.95 -7.58
CA PRO A 78 8.84 2.57 -6.26
C PRO A 78 8.68 4.08 -6.36
N ALA A 79 8.02 4.68 -5.38
CA ALA A 79 7.89 6.12 -5.30
C ALA A 79 9.27 6.81 -5.22
N PRO A 80 9.51 7.89 -5.97
CA PRO A 80 10.75 8.67 -5.86
C PRO A 80 10.83 9.38 -4.51
N SER A 81 12.04 9.79 -4.12
CA SER A 81 12.31 10.41 -2.81
C SER A 81 11.38 11.60 -2.51
N GLY A 82 11.16 12.50 -3.48
CA GLY A 82 10.26 13.64 -3.27
C GLY A 82 8.83 13.25 -2.89
N VAL A 83 8.34 12.09 -3.34
CA VAL A 83 7.03 11.56 -2.92
C VAL A 83 7.12 10.94 -1.52
N THR A 84 8.15 10.16 -1.22
CA THR A 84 8.30 9.53 0.11
C THR A 84 8.56 10.55 1.21
N ASP A 85 9.31 11.61 0.91
CA ASP A 85 9.61 12.71 1.82
C ASP A 85 8.34 13.52 2.10
N ALA A 86 7.55 13.83 1.07
CA ALA A 86 6.26 14.50 1.25
C ALA A 86 5.27 13.65 2.07
N ILE A 87 5.26 12.33 1.89
CA ILE A 87 4.48 11.42 2.73
C ILE A 87 4.96 11.49 4.18
N TYR A 88 6.28 11.39 4.42
CA TYR A 88 6.85 11.48 5.76
C TYR A 88 6.53 12.83 6.44
N ASP A 89 6.68 13.93 5.73
CA ASP A 89 6.33 15.26 6.22
C ASP A 89 4.85 15.33 6.62
N ARG A 90 3.96 14.80 5.77
CA ARG A 90 2.54 14.75 6.08
C ARG A 90 2.22 13.90 7.30
N THR A 91 2.94 12.80 7.54
CA THR A 91 2.73 11.97 8.75
C THR A 91 3.07 12.68 10.05
N LYS A 92 3.96 13.67 10.04
CA LYS A 92 4.30 14.47 11.23
C LYS A 92 3.21 15.50 11.57
N GLU A 93 2.39 15.89 10.60
CA GLU A 93 1.43 16.99 10.72
C GLU A 93 -0.03 16.52 10.73
N ILE A 94 -0.29 15.24 10.43
CA ILE A 94 -1.65 14.74 10.32
C ILE A 94 -2.33 14.67 11.70
N THR A 95 -3.45 15.38 11.84
CA THR A 95 -4.24 15.43 13.10
C THR A 95 -5.57 14.69 12.99
N SER A 96 -6.00 14.36 11.78
CA SER A 96 -7.21 13.59 11.51
C SER A 96 -7.08 12.82 10.20
N TYR A 97 -7.84 11.75 10.05
CA TYR A 97 -7.92 10.96 8.83
C TYR A 97 -9.37 10.61 8.51
N LYS A 98 -9.63 10.31 7.24
CA LYS A 98 -10.94 9.84 6.77
C LYS A 98 -10.93 8.32 6.68
N ILE A 99 -11.97 7.69 7.23
CA ILE A 99 -12.21 6.26 7.14
C ILE A 99 -13.73 6.01 7.13
N ILE A 100 -14.17 4.94 6.46
CA ILE A 100 -15.55 4.45 6.53
C ILE A 100 -15.59 3.16 7.35
N GLU A 101 -16.68 2.92 8.08
CA GLU A 101 -16.89 1.68 8.86
C GLU A 101 -17.50 0.56 8.01
#